data_AF-A0A1B7NJM1-F1
#
_entry.id   AF-A0A1B7NJM1-F1
#
_cell.length_a   1.000
_cell.length_b   1.000
_cell.length_c   1.000
_cell.angle_alpha   90.00
_cell.angle_beta   90.00
_cell.angle_gamma   90.00
#
_symmetry.space_group_name_H-M   'P 1'
#
loop_
_entity.id
_entity.type
_entity.pdbx_description
1 polymer ?
#
loop_
_entity_poly.entity_id
_entity_poly.type
_entity_poly.pdbx_seq_one_letter_code
_entity_poly.pdbx_strand_id
1 'polypeptide(L)'
;MLIDLDLAKEVGSGRSGARHRTGTMEFMAIEVLLNIDHTYRHDLESFFYVLIWQCARHGWGKGKYPGESKLRAWYTGNFEEIAYAKLAHMSSRENVGLGIILREFPPKFWGVLSLCKALRDILFPYSSTGLIIGTPQDPNRLYDRIIKAYDNTIRQLERRNLTSDKSV
;
A
#
# COMPACT_ATOMS: atom_id res chain seq x y z
N MET A 1 1.45 -12.43 -12.19
CA MET A 1 2.71 -12.24 -12.94
C MET A 1 3.30 -10.94 -12.44
N LEU A 2 4.36 -10.99 -11.63
CA LEU A 2 5.21 -9.82 -11.40
C LEU A 2 6.10 -9.73 -12.62
N ILE A 3 5.80 -8.77 -13.49
CA ILE A 3 6.56 -8.46 -14.70
C ILE A 3 7.09 -7.05 -14.52
N ASP A 4 8.30 -6.80 -15.01
CA ASP A 4 9.13 -5.61 -14.78
C ASP A 4 10.14 -5.76 -13.62
N LEU A 5 11.11 -6.68 -13.80
CA LEU A 5 12.35 -6.71 -13.01
C LEU A 5 13.47 -5.92 -13.70
N ASP A 6 13.17 -5.21 -14.79
CA ASP A 6 14.19 -4.49 -15.58
C ASP A 6 14.76 -3.30 -14.80
N LEU A 7 14.02 -2.83 -13.78
CA LEU A 7 14.45 -1.84 -12.79
C LEU A 7 14.81 -2.45 -11.42
N ALA A 8 14.72 -3.78 -11.26
CA ALA A 8 15.06 -4.43 -10.01
C ALA A 8 16.56 -4.31 -9.73
N LYS A 9 16.90 -4.15 -8.47
CA LYS A 9 18.29 -3.94 -8.04
C LYS A 9 18.70 -4.95 -6.99
N GLU A 10 19.91 -5.47 -7.14
CA GLU A 10 20.50 -6.40 -6.19
C GLU A 10 20.79 -5.72 -4.83
N VAL A 11 20.37 -6.39 -3.76
CA VAL A 11 20.60 -5.95 -2.36
C VAL A 11 22.10 -5.92 -2.08
N GLY A 12 22.63 -4.76 -1.70
CA GLY A 12 24.06 -4.58 -1.37
C GLY A 12 24.88 -3.89 -2.45
N SER A 13 24.35 -3.74 -3.67
CA SER A 13 24.93 -2.83 -4.65
C SER A 13 24.62 -1.38 -4.23
N GLY A 14 25.64 -0.52 -4.08
CA GLY A 14 25.51 0.87 -3.60
C GLY A 14 24.44 1.68 -4.37
N ARG A 15 23.96 2.81 -3.81
CA ARG A 15 22.83 3.63 -4.33
C ARG A 15 22.76 3.68 -5.87
N SER A 16 21.61 3.33 -6.45
CA SER A 16 21.43 3.42 -7.91
C SER A 16 21.26 4.89 -8.25
N GLY A 17 22.04 5.38 -9.21
CA GLY A 17 21.97 6.76 -9.71
C GLY A 17 20.73 7.08 -10.55
N ALA A 18 19.63 6.35 -10.36
CA ALA A 18 18.36 6.59 -11.04
C ALA A 18 17.75 7.91 -10.50
N ARG A 19 18.27 9.04 -10.97
CA ARG A 19 17.82 10.40 -10.62
C ARG A 19 16.56 10.81 -11.37
N HIS A 20 16.10 9.99 -12.33
CA HIS A 20 14.86 10.25 -13.05
C HIS A 20 13.70 9.58 -12.32
N ARG A 21 12.69 10.37 -11.93
CA ARG A 21 11.42 9.88 -11.36
C ARG A 21 10.64 9.14 -12.45
N THR A 22 11.09 7.94 -12.79
CA THR A 22 10.44 7.04 -13.74
C THR A 22 9.56 6.07 -12.97
N GLY A 23 8.28 6.01 -13.30
CA GLY A 23 7.32 5.13 -12.65
C GLY A 23 5.89 5.61 -12.85
N THR A 24 4.93 4.71 -12.67
CA THR A 24 3.50 5.05 -12.68
C THR A 24 3.15 5.81 -11.40
N MET A 25 2.76 7.08 -11.51
CA MET A 25 2.59 8.02 -10.38
C MET A 25 1.70 7.46 -9.27
N GLU A 26 0.65 6.73 -9.65
CA GLU A 26 -0.29 6.02 -8.81
C GLU A 26 0.40 5.20 -7.71
N PHE A 27 1.55 4.60 -8.04
CA PHE A 27 2.25 3.63 -7.21
C PHE A 27 3.58 4.15 -6.66
N MET A 28 4.00 5.37 -7.01
CA MET A 28 5.22 5.94 -6.44
C MET A 28 5.06 6.18 -4.94
N ALA A 29 6.12 5.86 -4.18
CA ALA A 29 6.18 6.13 -2.75
C ALA A 29 6.30 7.64 -2.47
N ILE A 30 5.83 8.08 -1.29
CA ILE A 30 5.79 9.48 -0.86
C ILE A 30 7.18 10.12 -0.92
N GLU A 31 8.20 9.48 -0.36
CA GLU A 31 9.56 10.03 -0.36
C GLU A 31 10.13 10.13 -1.79
N VAL A 32 9.81 9.17 -2.67
CA VAL A 32 10.22 9.22 -4.10
C VAL A 32 9.55 10.39 -4.83
N LEU A 33 8.27 10.64 -4.57
CA LEU A 33 7.56 11.82 -5.10
C LEU A 33 8.19 13.13 -4.61
N LEU A 34 8.66 13.15 -3.36
CA LEU A 34 9.38 14.25 -2.73
C LEU A 34 10.88 14.29 -3.09
N ASN A 35 11.30 13.56 -4.14
CA ASN A 35 12.66 13.56 -4.68
C ASN A 35 13.73 13.01 -3.72
N ILE A 36 13.36 12.12 -2.82
CA ILE A 36 14.28 11.31 -2.02
C ILE A 36 14.62 10.04 -2.80
N ASP A 37 15.88 9.62 -2.70
CA ASP A 37 16.38 8.42 -3.37
C ASP A 37 15.58 7.16 -3.02
N HIS A 38 15.41 6.29 -4.03
CA HIS A 38 14.68 5.04 -3.90
C HIS A 38 15.35 4.07 -2.91
N THR A 39 14.55 3.35 -2.13
CA THR A 39 15.01 2.33 -1.17
C THR A 39 14.06 1.12 -1.15
N TYR A 40 14.45 0.04 -0.47
CA TYR A 40 13.60 -1.14 -0.30
C TYR A 40 12.25 -0.85 0.39
N ARG A 41 12.17 0.19 1.24
CA ARG A 41 10.90 0.61 1.88
C ARG A 41 9.94 1.12 0.81
N HIS A 42 10.45 1.84 -0.19
CA HIS A 42 9.63 2.42 -1.25
C HIS A 42 9.00 1.32 -2.10
N ASP A 43 9.71 0.22 -2.35
CA ASP A 43 9.13 -0.96 -3.01
C ASP A 43 7.95 -1.55 -2.22
N LEU A 44 8.09 -1.66 -0.89
CA LEU A 44 7.02 -2.14 -0.02
C LEU A 44 5.80 -1.21 0.01
N GLU A 45 6.05 0.11 0.03
CA GLU A 45 4.99 1.13 -0.05
C GLU A 45 4.27 1.08 -1.40
N SER A 46 5.02 1.00 -2.50
CA SER A 46 4.47 0.84 -3.84
C SER A 46 3.63 -0.43 -3.96
N PHE A 47 4.11 -1.56 -3.43
CA PHE A 47 3.36 -2.81 -3.41
C PHE A 47 2.05 -2.69 -2.62
N PHE A 48 2.05 -1.97 -1.49
CA PHE A 48 0.84 -1.69 -0.74
C PHE A 48 -0.16 -0.83 -1.53
N TYR A 49 0.31 0.16 -2.28
CA TYR A 49 -0.55 0.95 -3.17
C TYR A 49 -1.16 0.10 -4.30
N VAL A 50 -0.39 -0.82 -4.88
CA VAL A 50 -0.90 -1.78 -5.87
C VAL A 50 -2.00 -2.65 -5.26
N LEU A 51 -1.80 -3.19 -4.05
CA LEU A 51 -2.83 -3.98 -3.35
C LEU A 51 -4.14 -3.19 -3.16
N ILE A 52 -4.03 -1.95 -2.68
CA ILE A 52 -5.19 -1.06 -2.49
C ILE A 52 -5.90 -0.82 -3.81
N TRP A 53 -5.15 -0.43 -4.84
CA TRP A 53 -5.70 -0.10 -6.15
C TRP A 53 -6.36 -1.32 -6.80
N GLN A 54 -5.76 -2.50 -6.69
CA GLN A 54 -6.33 -3.75 -7.21
C GLN A 54 -7.66 -4.08 -6.54
N CYS A 55 -7.76 -3.95 -5.22
CA CYS A 55 -9.00 -4.18 -4.48
C CYS A 55 -10.07 -3.13 -4.79
N ALA A 56 -9.72 -1.85 -4.82
CA ALA A 56 -10.67 -0.74 -5.01
C ALA A 56 -11.13 -0.54 -6.46
N ARG A 57 -10.28 -0.82 -7.45
CA ARG A 57 -10.56 -0.52 -8.87
C ARG A 57 -10.91 -1.77 -9.67
N HIS A 58 -10.06 -2.79 -9.61
CA HIS A 58 -10.26 -4.04 -10.33
C HIS A 58 -11.09 -5.07 -9.57
N GLY A 59 -11.35 -4.81 -8.29
CA GLY A 59 -12.21 -5.67 -7.50
C GLY A 59 -13.67 -5.64 -7.97
N TRP A 60 -14.10 -4.55 -8.57
CA TRP A 60 -15.45 -4.45 -9.13
C TRP A 60 -15.51 -5.19 -10.47
N GLY A 61 -16.64 -5.86 -10.74
CA GLY A 61 -16.91 -6.36 -12.09
C GLY A 61 -16.92 -5.20 -13.10
N LYS A 62 -16.67 -5.49 -14.39
CA LYS A 62 -16.66 -4.47 -15.45
C LYS A 62 -17.89 -3.55 -15.34
N GLY A 63 -17.65 -2.23 -15.27
CA GLY A 63 -18.68 -1.19 -15.19
C GLY A 63 -19.40 -1.04 -13.83
N LYS A 64 -18.95 -1.73 -12.77
CA LYS A 64 -19.62 -1.72 -11.46
C LYS A 64 -18.94 -0.86 -10.39
N TYR A 65 -17.87 -0.13 -10.72
CA TYR A 65 -17.17 0.68 -9.71
C TYR A 65 -18.00 1.92 -9.35
N PRO A 66 -18.11 2.27 -8.06
CA PRO A 66 -18.94 3.37 -7.59
C PRO A 66 -18.27 4.72 -7.86
N GLY A 67 -18.54 5.31 -9.02
CA GLY A 67 -18.20 6.70 -9.32
C GLY A 67 -16.70 7.03 -9.33
N GLU A 68 -16.40 8.29 -9.00
CA GLU A 68 -15.04 8.82 -8.97
C GLU A 68 -14.29 8.37 -7.71
N SER A 69 -13.17 7.67 -7.91
CA SER A 69 -12.35 7.12 -6.83
C SER A 69 -11.46 8.19 -6.19
N LYS A 70 -11.33 8.15 -4.86
CA LYS A 70 -10.34 8.94 -4.11
C LYS A 70 -8.90 8.62 -4.49
N LEU A 71 -8.65 7.45 -5.08
CA LEU A 71 -7.35 7.09 -5.65
C LEU A 71 -6.96 7.96 -6.86
N ARG A 72 -7.90 8.73 -7.44
CA ARG A 72 -7.58 9.73 -8.47
C ARG A 72 -6.52 10.73 -8.00
N ALA A 73 -6.55 11.10 -6.72
CA ALA A 73 -5.55 11.98 -6.11
C ALA A 73 -4.14 11.37 -6.06
N TRP A 74 -3.97 10.08 -6.33
CA TRP A 74 -2.65 9.43 -6.36
C TRP A 74 -1.91 9.60 -7.69
N TYR A 75 -2.54 10.21 -8.70
CA TYR A 75 -1.93 10.42 -10.02
C TYR A 75 -2.40 11.70 -10.74
N THR A 76 -3.21 12.53 -10.07
CA THR A 76 -3.66 13.81 -10.60
C THR A 76 -2.96 14.95 -9.86
N GLY A 77 -2.40 15.89 -10.60
CA GLY A 77 -1.65 17.02 -10.05
C GLY A 77 -0.14 16.85 -10.22
N ASN A 78 0.62 17.69 -9.52
CA ASN A 78 2.08 17.59 -9.46
C ASN A 78 2.53 16.60 -8.38
N PHE A 79 3.82 16.25 -8.37
CA PHE A 79 4.37 15.24 -7.46
C PHE A 79 4.17 15.57 -5.97
N GLU A 80 4.27 16.84 -5.58
CA GLU A 80 4.10 17.26 -4.19
C GLU A 80 2.63 17.15 -3.75
N GLU A 81 1.69 17.54 -4.60
CA GLU A 81 0.25 17.38 -4.36
C GLU A 81 -0.12 15.89 -4.16
N ILE A 82 0.43 15.02 -5.01
CA ILE A 82 0.23 13.57 -4.92
C ILE A 82 0.81 13.03 -3.60
N ALA A 83 2.02 13.49 -3.21
CA ALA A 83 2.66 13.07 -1.97
C ALA A 83 1.82 13.46 -0.73
N TYR A 84 1.29 14.69 -0.68
CA TYR A 84 0.43 15.14 0.41
C TYR A 84 -0.90 14.40 0.46
N ALA A 85 -1.51 14.12 -0.69
CA ALA A 85 -2.72 13.30 -0.75
C ALA A 85 -2.47 11.88 -0.21
N LYS A 86 -1.36 11.25 -0.58
CA LYS A 86 -0.95 9.94 -0.05
C LYS A 86 -0.70 10.00 1.46
N LEU A 87 0.02 11.02 1.96
CA LEU A 87 0.23 11.23 3.41
C LEU A 87 -1.09 11.33 4.17
N ALA A 88 -2.02 12.15 3.69
CA ALA A 88 -3.35 12.30 4.29
C ALA A 88 -4.08 10.96 4.32
N HIS A 89 -4.11 10.23 3.20
CA HIS A 89 -4.75 8.92 3.09
C HIS A 89 -4.05 7.83 3.93
N MET A 90 -2.78 8.00 4.30
CA MET A 90 -2.09 7.08 5.20
C MET A 90 -2.29 7.42 6.68
N SER A 91 -3.06 8.44 7.03
CA SER A 91 -3.45 8.73 8.42
C SER A 91 -4.25 7.59 9.07
N SER A 92 -4.13 7.41 10.39
CA SER A 92 -4.92 6.42 11.14
C SER A 92 -6.37 6.85 11.37
N ARG A 93 -6.70 8.12 11.11
CA ARG A 93 -8.05 8.65 11.31
C ARG A 93 -9.02 8.03 10.30
N GLU A 94 -10.02 7.31 10.78
CA GLU A 94 -10.93 6.51 9.94
C GLU A 94 -11.69 7.32 8.87
N ASN A 95 -12.07 8.56 9.20
CA ASN A 95 -12.90 9.39 8.33
C ASN A 95 -12.13 10.32 7.38
N VAL A 96 -10.79 10.34 7.44
CA VAL A 96 -9.95 11.17 6.56
C VAL A 96 -8.69 10.47 6.03
N GLY A 97 -8.30 9.35 6.66
CA GLY A 97 -7.12 8.56 6.32
C GLY A 97 -7.47 7.27 5.58
N LEU A 98 -6.84 6.15 5.93
CA LEU A 98 -6.96 4.94 5.11
C LEU A 98 -8.41 4.44 5.03
N GLY A 99 -9.20 4.67 6.07
CA GLY A 99 -10.58 4.24 6.15
C GLY A 99 -11.46 4.73 4.99
N ILE A 100 -11.23 5.95 4.46
CA ILE A 100 -12.02 6.45 3.32
C ILE A 100 -11.72 5.68 2.03
N ILE A 101 -10.49 5.20 1.86
CA ILE A 101 -10.08 4.40 0.70
C ILE A 101 -10.64 2.98 0.82
N LEU A 102 -10.58 2.40 2.01
CA LEU A 102 -11.07 1.04 2.26
C LEU A 102 -12.58 0.89 2.03
N ARG A 103 -13.35 1.98 2.14
CA ARG A 103 -14.79 2.01 1.81
C ARG A 103 -15.07 1.80 0.32
N GLU A 104 -14.08 1.99 -0.56
CA GLU A 104 -14.22 1.72 -2.00
C GLU A 104 -14.09 0.23 -2.34
N PHE A 105 -13.71 -0.62 -1.39
CA PHE A 105 -13.52 -2.05 -1.64
C PHE A 105 -14.89 -2.75 -1.77
N PRO A 106 -15.09 -3.61 -2.78
CA PRO A 106 -16.32 -4.39 -2.86
C PRO A 106 -16.38 -5.45 -1.75
N PRO A 107 -17.58 -5.91 -1.36
CA PRO A 107 -17.77 -6.81 -0.21
C PRO A 107 -16.89 -8.07 -0.21
N LYS A 108 -16.58 -8.63 -1.39
CA LYS A 108 -15.70 -9.80 -1.52
C LYS A 108 -14.27 -9.59 -1.00
N PHE A 109 -13.82 -8.34 -0.81
CA PHE A 109 -12.51 -8.03 -0.22
C PHE A 109 -12.57 -7.58 1.23
N TRP A 110 -13.71 -7.72 1.93
CA TRP A 110 -13.79 -7.41 3.36
C TRP A 110 -12.77 -8.18 4.21
N GLY A 111 -12.42 -9.40 3.79
CA GLY A 111 -11.36 -10.19 4.41
C GLY A 111 -9.96 -9.56 4.34
N VAL A 112 -9.71 -8.68 3.37
CA VAL A 112 -8.41 -8.00 3.14
C VAL A 112 -8.31 -6.68 3.91
N LEU A 113 -9.43 -6.14 4.43
CA LEU A 113 -9.43 -4.87 5.16
C LEU A 113 -8.51 -4.89 6.40
N SER A 114 -8.48 -6.00 7.13
CA SER A 114 -7.61 -6.17 8.29
C SER A 114 -6.14 -6.17 7.89
N LEU A 115 -5.79 -6.81 6.77
CA LEU A 115 -4.43 -6.79 6.22
C LEU A 115 -4.03 -5.36 5.84
N CYS A 116 -4.87 -4.62 5.12
CA CYS A 116 -4.55 -3.25 4.73
C CYS A 116 -4.32 -2.33 5.93
N LYS A 117 -5.13 -2.47 6.98
CA LYS A 117 -4.95 -1.72 8.23
C LYS A 117 -3.60 -2.07 8.89
N ALA A 118 -3.29 -3.36 9.00
CA ALA A 118 -2.02 -3.82 9.57
C ALA A 118 -0.80 -3.35 8.77
N LEU A 119 -0.83 -3.47 7.43
CA LEU A 119 0.25 -3.00 6.57
C LEU A 119 0.44 -1.50 6.69
N ARG A 120 -0.64 -0.72 6.78
CA ARG A 120 -0.56 0.73 7.02
C ARG A 120 0.11 1.05 8.35
N ASP A 121 -0.23 0.34 9.42
CA ASP A 121 0.39 0.59 10.73
C ASP A 121 1.88 0.21 10.75
N ILE A 122 2.28 -0.80 9.97
CA ILE A 122 3.67 -1.23 9.82
C ILE A 122 4.48 -0.23 8.97
N LEU A 123 3.93 0.22 7.84
CA LEU A 123 4.61 1.08 6.85
C LEU A 123 4.58 2.57 7.20
N PHE A 124 3.56 2.99 7.96
CA PHE A 124 3.32 4.38 8.36
C PHE A 124 3.07 4.50 9.88
N PRO A 125 4.01 4.07 10.72
CA PRO A 125 3.87 4.22 12.17
C PRO A 125 3.92 5.70 12.56
N TYR A 126 3.30 6.03 13.70
CA TYR A 126 3.35 7.39 14.24
C TYR A 126 4.54 7.57 15.19
N SER A 127 5.15 8.75 15.09
CA SER A 127 6.02 9.35 16.09
C SER A 127 5.30 10.50 16.80
N SER A 128 5.98 11.17 17.74
CA SER A 128 5.50 12.41 18.35
C SER A 128 5.31 13.55 17.35
N THR A 129 5.98 13.51 16.19
CA THR A 129 5.95 14.57 15.17
C THR A 129 5.12 14.23 13.93
N GLY A 130 4.47 13.05 13.90
CA GLY A 130 3.63 12.62 12.78
C GLY A 130 4.03 11.26 12.21
N LEU A 131 3.59 10.99 10.97
CA LEU A 131 3.87 9.73 10.26
C LEU A 131 5.36 9.59 9.96
N ILE A 132 5.90 8.42 10.26
CA ILE A 132 7.24 8.03 9.84
C ILE A 132 7.14 7.45 8.43
N ILE A 133 7.76 8.13 7.48
CA ILE A 133 7.88 7.68 6.07
C ILE A 133 9.32 7.36 5.67
N GLY A 134 10.28 7.54 6.58
CA GLY A 134 11.69 7.25 6.33
C GLY A 134 11.99 5.75 6.31
N THR A 135 13.06 5.40 5.61
CA THR A 135 13.56 4.01 5.50
C THR A 135 14.29 3.58 6.77
N PRO A 136 13.87 2.49 7.46
CA PRO A 136 14.62 1.92 8.57
C PRO A 136 15.99 1.39 8.13
N GLN A 137 16.96 1.35 9.05
CA GLN A 137 18.28 0.78 8.76
C GLN A 137 18.26 -0.75 8.62
N ASP A 138 17.43 -1.41 9.43
CA ASP A 138 17.25 -2.86 9.39
C ASP A 138 15.97 -3.22 8.62
N PRO A 139 16.07 -3.85 7.43
CA PRO A 139 14.93 -4.27 6.63
C PRO A 139 13.99 -5.25 7.32
N ASN A 140 14.51 -6.11 8.20
CA ASN A 140 13.71 -7.15 8.86
C ASN A 140 12.65 -6.56 9.80
N ARG A 141 12.86 -5.32 10.29
CA ARG A 141 11.84 -4.58 11.04
C ARG A 141 10.54 -4.38 10.26
N LEU A 142 10.60 -4.34 8.93
CA LEU A 142 9.42 -4.28 8.05
C LEU A 142 9.04 -5.67 7.54
N TYR A 143 9.99 -6.41 6.96
CA TYR A 143 9.69 -7.68 6.30
C TYR A 143 9.01 -8.69 7.24
N ASP A 144 9.56 -8.93 8.43
CA ASP A 144 9.01 -9.92 9.37
C ASP A 144 7.59 -9.56 9.80
N ARG A 145 7.33 -8.25 9.99
CA ARG A 145 6.01 -7.76 10.39
C ARG A 145 5.00 -7.88 9.26
N ILE A 146 5.40 -7.58 8.03
CA ILE A 146 4.57 -7.70 6.83
C ILE A 146 4.23 -9.17 6.59
N ILE A 147 5.23 -10.06 6.58
CA ILE A 147 5.03 -11.52 6.42
C ILE A 147 4.07 -12.03 7.49
N LYS A 148 4.30 -11.66 8.76
CA LYS A 148 3.40 -12.04 9.86
C LYS A 148 1.98 -11.52 9.67
N ALA A 149 1.80 -10.31 9.13
CA ALA A 149 0.48 -9.76 8.83
C ALA A 149 -0.24 -10.58 7.76
N TYR A 150 0.46 -10.96 6.68
CA TYR A 150 -0.07 -11.86 5.64
C TYR A 150 -0.46 -13.22 6.23
N ASP A 151 0.43 -13.89 6.95
CA ASP A 151 0.17 -15.20 7.55
C ASP A 151 -1.05 -15.18 8.49
N ASN A 152 -1.18 -14.11 9.28
CA ASN A 152 -2.32 -13.94 10.18
C ASN A 152 -3.62 -13.77 9.41
N THR A 153 -3.63 -12.97 8.35
CA THR A 153 -4.81 -12.79 7.50
C THR A 153 -5.18 -14.08 6.78
N ILE A 154 -4.22 -14.81 6.21
CA ILE A 154 -4.45 -16.10 5.54
C ILE A 154 -5.11 -17.08 6.52
N ARG A 155 -4.52 -17.27 7.72
CA ARG A 155 -5.10 -18.12 8.77
C ARG A 155 -6.50 -17.71 9.18
N GLN A 156 -6.82 -16.41 9.18
CA GLN A 156 -8.17 -15.93 9.48
C GLN A 156 -9.17 -16.27 8.37
N LEU A 157 -8.77 -16.13 7.11
CA LEU A 157 -9.60 -16.45 5.95
C LEU A 157 -9.87 -17.96 5.86
N GLU A 158 -8.85 -18.79 6.04
CA GLU A 158 -8.98 -20.25 6.06
C GLU A 158 -9.97 -20.72 7.14
N ARG A 159 -9.86 -20.16 8.36
CA ARG A 159 -10.79 -20.46 9.45
C ARG A 159 -12.23 -20.07 9.12
N ARG A 160 -12.45 -18.90 8.49
CA ARG A 160 -13.79 -18.46 8.08
C ARG A 160 -14.40 -19.41 7.05
N ASN A 161 -13.62 -19.83 6.05
CA ASN A 161 -14.08 -20.77 5.04
C ASN A 161 -14.46 -22.13 5.66
N LEU A 162 -13.63 -22.65 6.58
CA LEU A 162 -13.92 -23.90 7.31
C LEU A 162 -15.19 -23.82 8.18
N THR A 163 -15.55 -22.64 8.71
CA THR A 163 -16.79 -22.46 9.47
C THR A 163 -18.03 -22.31 8.59
N SER A 164 -17.89 -21.72 7.39
CA SER A 164 -19.00 -21.57 6.44
C SER A 164 -19.40 -22.90 5.80
N ASP A 165 -18.47 -23.83 5.59
CA ASP A 165 -18.76 -25.18 5.07
C ASP A 165 -19.41 -26.13 6.09
N LYS A 166 -19.35 -25.80 7.40
CA LYS A 166 -19.96 -26.62 8.47
C LYS A 166 -21.38 -26.21 8.84
N SER A 167 -21.90 -25.16 8.22
CA SER A 167 -23.25 -24.61 8.46
C SER A 167 -24.22 -24.89 7.30
N VAL A 168 -23.98 -25.95 6.52
CA VAL A 168 -24.91 -26.49 5.50
C VAL A 168 -25.36 -27.88 5.94
#